data_AF-A0A7H8MI36-F1
#
_entry.id   AF-A0A7H8MI36-F1
#
_cell.length_a   1.000
_cell.length_b   1.000
_cell.length_c   1.000
_cell.angle_alpha   90.00
_cell.angle_beta   90.00
_cell.angle_gamma   90.00
#
_symmetry.space_group_name_H-M   'P 1'
#
loop_
_entity.id
_entity.type
_entity.pdbx_description
1 polymer ?
#
loop_
_entity_poly.entity_id
_entity_poly.type
_entity_poly.pdbx_seq_one_letter_code
_entity_poly.pdbx_strand_id
1 'polypeptide(L)' 'MDKRSLGHLAGRFRESETRTEILRQELAEAIRQAKADGVLQKDICEVTGYTRQQVRRITNADEDADADA' A
#
# COMPACT_ATOMS: atom_id res chain seq x y z
N MET A 1 18.78 -29.74 0.38
CA MET A 1 17.51 -29.10 0.75
C MET A 1 16.42 -30.15 0.62
N ASP A 2 15.66 -30.43 1.68
CA ASP A 2 14.64 -31.50 1.70
C ASP A 2 13.30 -30.98 1.15
N LYS A 3 12.50 -31.83 0.49
CA LYS A 3 11.19 -31.49 -0.09
C LYS A 3 10.23 -30.92 0.96
N ARG A 4 10.30 -31.40 2.20
CA ARG A 4 9.54 -30.86 3.34
C ARG A 4 9.99 -29.44 3.72
N SER A 5 11.30 -29.18 3.72
CA SER A 5 11.84 -27.84 3.98
C SER A 5 11.47 -26.82 2.90
N LEU A 6 11.42 -27.25 1.64
CA LEU A 6 11.01 -26.38 0.53
C LEU A 6 9.51 -26.06 0.57
N GLY A 7 8.67 -27.05 0.92
CA GLY A 7 7.23 -26.83 1.12
C GLY A 7 6.93 -25.85 2.26
N HIS A 8 7.65 -25.96 3.38
CA HIS A 8 7.51 -25.02 4.49
C HIS A 8 7.93 -23.60 4.11
N LEU A 9 9.05 -23.44 3.39
CA LEU A 9 9.52 -22.13 2.93
C LEU A 9 8.53 -21.47 1.95
N ALA A 10 7.98 -22.24 1.01
CA ALA A 10 6.96 -21.75 0.08
C ALA A 10 5.66 -21.35 0.77
N GLY A 11 5.28 -22.01 1.87
CA GLY A 11 4.16 -21.61 2.72
C GLY A 11 4.39 -20.23 3.35
N ARG A 12 5.52 -20.06 4.05
CA ARG A 12 5.87 -18.80 4.71
C ARG A 12 6.03 -17.64 3.74
N PHE A 13 6.54 -17.90 2.53
CA PHE A 13 6.65 -16.88 1.49
C PHE A 13 5.27 -16.35 1.11
N ARG A 14 4.31 -17.24 0.80
CA ARG A 14 2.94 -16.84 0.45
C ARG A 14 2.23 -16.09 1.59
N GLU A 15 2.40 -16.55 2.83
CA GLU A 15 1.88 -15.83 4.00
C GLU A 15 2.45 -14.40 4.10
N SER A 16 3.75 -14.25 3.83
CA SER A 16 4.41 -12.95 3.79
C SER A 16 3.87 -12.07 2.66
N GLU A 17 3.62 -12.64 1.48
CA GLU A 17 3.01 -11.91 0.35
C GLU A 17 1.62 -11.40 0.72
N THR A 18 0.75 -12.26 1.27
CA THR A 18 -0.59 -11.87 1.72
C THR A 18 -0.53 -10.77 2.76
N ARG A 19 0.34 -10.88 3.76
CA ARG A 19 0.51 -9.85 4.78
C ARG A 19 1.01 -8.53 4.19
N THR A 20 1.94 -8.60 3.24
CA THR A 20 2.47 -7.41 2.57
C THR A 20 1.38 -6.71 1.76
N GLU A 21 0.50 -7.46 1.12
CA GLU A 21 -0.62 -6.91 0.36
C GLU A 21 -1.61 -6.17 1.26
N ILE A 22 -1.99 -6.76 2.39
CA ILE A 22 -2.85 -6.10 3.39
C ILE A 22 -2.22 -4.78 3.85
N LEU A 23 -0.94 -4.80 4.24
CA LEU A 23 -0.23 -3.60 4.71
C LEU A 23 -0.14 -2.50 3.64
N ARG A 24 -0.05 -2.87 2.34
CA ARG A 24 -0.08 -1.88 1.25
C ARG A 24 -1.44 -1.20 1.13
N GLN A 25 -2.52 -1.95 1.31
CA GLN A 25 -3.88 -1.41 1.27
C GLN A 25 -4.14 -0.47 2.45
N GLU A 26 -3.78 -0.89 3.66
CA GLU A 26 -3.87 -0.07 4.88
C GLU A 26 -3.04 1.22 4.75
N LEU A 27 -1.82 1.14 4.20
CA LEU A 27 -1.00 2.31 3.94
C LEU A 27 -1.65 3.26 2.92
N ALA A 28 -2.27 2.73 1.87
CA ALA A 28 -2.95 3.54 0.88
C ALA A 28 -4.15 4.29 1.48
N GLU A 29 -4.93 3.64 2.34
CA GLU A 29 -6.02 4.27 3.09
C GLU A 29 -5.52 5.37 4.02
N ALA A 30 -4.44 5.13 4.77
CA ALA A 30 -3.83 6.13 5.63
C ALA A 30 -3.32 7.35 4.84
N ILE A 31 -2.75 7.14 3.64
CA ILE A 31 -2.34 8.23 2.74
C ILE A 31 -3.54 9.07 2.30
N ARG A 32 -4.67 8.43 1.95
CA ARG A 32 -5.89 9.13 1.55
C ARG A 32 -6.48 9.93 2.71
N GLN A 33 -6.53 9.35 3.91
CA GLN A 33 -6.99 10.05 5.10
C GLN A 33 -6.11 11.26 5.40
N ALA A 34 -4.78 11.13 5.34
CA ALA A 34 -3.87 12.25 5.55
C ALA A 34 -4.10 13.40 4.55
N LYS A 35 -4.39 13.10 3.27
CA LYS A 35 -4.81 14.12 2.30
C LYS A 35 -6.12 14.79 2.72
N ALA A 36 -7.12 14.01 3.11
CA ALA A 36 -8.42 14.53 3.55
C ALA A 36 -8.31 15.43 4.79
N ASP A 37 -7.38 15.11 5.69
CA ASP A 37 -7.06 15.90 6.89
C ASP A 37 -6.22 17.16 6.57
N GLY A 38 -5.86 17.37 5.30
CA GLY A 38 -5.11 18.55 4.85
C GLY A 38 -3.60 18.47 5.06
N VAL A 39 -3.04 17.29 5.36
CA VAL A 39 -1.59 17.09 5.45
C VAL A 39 -0.95 17.36 4.09
N LEU A 40 0.15 18.11 4.09
CA LEU A 40 0.86 18.45 2.86
C LEU A 40 1.42 17.20 2.20
N GLN A 41 1.29 17.11 0.87
CA GLN A 41 1.80 15.98 0.09
C GLN A 41 3.31 15.73 0.31
N LYS A 42 4.09 16.80 0.52
CA LYS A 42 5.53 16.70 0.82
C LYS A 42 5.78 15.87 2.09
N ASP A 43 5.01 16.14 3.14
CA ASP A 43 5.18 15.51 4.45
C ASP A 43 4.73 14.04 4.39
N ILE A 44 3.66 13.77 3.64
CA ILE A 44 3.21 12.39 3.34
C ILE A 44 4.33 11.61 2.63
N CYS A 45 4.98 12.20 1.62
CA CYS A 45 6.09 11.54 0.91
C CYS A 45 7.28 11.27 1.85
N GLU A 46 7.60 12.20 2.75
CA GLU A 46 8.70 12.08 3.69
C GLU A 46 8.49 10.95 4.70
N VAL A 47 7.29 10.85 5.29
CA VAL A 47 6.97 9.83 6.30
C VAL A 47 6.80 8.44 5.68
N THR A 48 6.16 8.35 4.51
CA THR A 48 5.86 7.06 3.86
C THR A 48 7.02 6.52 3.02
N GLY A 49 7.99 7.38 2.66
CA GLY A 49 9.05 7.05 1.71
C GLY A 49 8.57 6.90 0.26
N TYR A 50 7.29 7.19 -0.02
CA TYR A 50 6.75 7.11 -1.37
C TYR A 50 7.14 8.33 -2.19
N THR A 51 7.29 8.11 -3.50
CA THR A 51 7.46 9.22 -4.44
C THR A 51 6.18 10.03 -4.55
N ARG A 52 6.30 11.32 -4.92
CA ARG A 52 5.15 12.19 -5.19
C ARG A 52 4.18 11.59 -6.20
N GLN A 53 4.68 10.89 -7.21
CA GLN A 53 3.84 10.23 -8.21
C GLN A 53 3.02 9.09 -7.61
N GLN A 54 3.62 8.26 -6.74
CA GLN A 54 2.90 7.19 -6.05
C GLN A 54 1.82 7.75 -5.13
N VAL A 55 2.15 8.75 -4.31
CA VAL A 55 1.17 9.42 -3.44
C VAL A 55 0.03 10.00 -4.26
N ARG A 56 0.33 10.72 -5.35
CA ARG A 56 -0.71 11.28 -6.25
C ARG A 56 -1.63 10.22 -6.84
N ARG A 57 -1.10 9.06 -7.27
CA ARG A 57 -1.93 7.96 -7.79
C ARG A 57 -2.88 7.43 -6.73
N ILE A 58 -2.39 7.22 -5.51
CA ILE A 58 -3.20 6.72 -4.39
C ILE A 58 -4.31 7.70 -4.02
N THR A 59 -4.00 9.00 -3.99
CA THR A 59 -4.94 10.03 -3.57
C THR A 59 -6.00 10.40 -4.61
N ASN A 60 -5.75 10.08 -5.88
CA ASN A 60 -6.64 10.44 -6.98
C ASN A 60 -7.39 9.23 -7.53
N ALA A 61 -6.98 8.00 -7.19
CA ALA A 61 -7.67 6.78 -7.60
C ALA A 61 -9.14 6.72 -7.14
N ASP A 62 -9.47 7.35 -6.00
CA ASP A 62 -10.86 7.41 -5.51
C ASP A 62 -11.67 8.50 -6.24
N GLU A 63 -11.04 9.59 -6.69
CA GLU A 63 -11.71 10.67 -7.45
C GLU A 63 -12.20 10.18 -8.82
N ASP A 64 -11.47 9.26 -9.46
CA ASP A 64 -11.85 8.66 -10.74
C ASP A 64 -12.98 7.60 -10.59
N ALA A 65 -13.10 6.97 -9.42
CA ALA A 65 -14.14 5.94 -9.18
C ALA A 65 -15.52 6.54 -8.85
N ASP A 66 -15.56 7.70 -8.19
CA ASP A 66 -16.80 8.41 -7.87
C ASP A 66 -17.34 9.26 -9.04
N ALA A 67 -16.53 9.56 -10.06
CA ALA A 67 -16.94 10.36 -11.22
C ALA A 67 -17.80 9.58 -12.25
N ASP A 68 -17.81 8.24 -12.17
CA ASP A 68 -18.55 7.34 -13.07
C ASP A 68 -19.83 6.75 -12.43
N ALA A 69 -20.25 7.22 -11.25
CA ALA A 69 -21.45 6.78 -10.51
C ALA A 69 -22.60 7.79 -10.58
#